data_AF-A0A2N3VAZ7-F1
#
_entry.id   AF-A0A2N3VAZ7-F1
#
_cell.length_a   1.000
_cell.length_b   1.000
_cell.length_c   1.000
_cell.angle_alpha   90.00
_cell.angle_beta   90.00
_cell.angle_gamma   90.00
#
_symmetry.space_group_name_H-M   'P 1'
#
loop_
_entity.id
_entity.type
_entity.pdbx_description
1 polymer ?
#
loop_
_entity_poly.entity_id
_entity_poly.type
_entity_poly.pdbx_seq_one_letter_code
_entity_poly.pdbx_strand_id
1 'polypeptide(L)'
;MTQWLPLLGSLPVAGAVLVGVIANNRTHREGIAAADERGRQALDAAQRNVELSNMVGDQRDHEAWRREAVLAAVASILEISASVRADLTTCGEWDLVTAEEIDSVGAQIHKVIWDRPGGMLTRLRVVAHRRIPNKCEDLLRTLTAAQHITMQRLKLHIDVEATVEELEEMASLWQKAMRHAAEQERALVETTRIELGIEIASKGGGVDPVPAPQPVVAETRSEEAVFEEATEERPAEPEPTQSAPQRQSDPQQSAEAPQLVEAAQPVETPHTNETPQEDDPRDAVDPREAQTVKV
;
A
#
# COMPACT_ATOMS: atom_id res chain seq x y z
N MET A 1 -10.74 -99.83 -9.28
CA MET A 1 -11.58 -98.69 -9.75
C MET A 1 -11.76 -97.69 -8.62
N THR A 2 -10.78 -96.83 -8.33
CA THR A 2 -10.92 -95.73 -7.33
C THR A 2 -9.94 -94.58 -7.64
N GLN A 3 -9.79 -94.24 -8.93
CA GLN A 3 -8.87 -93.18 -9.39
C GLN A 3 -9.54 -91.79 -9.54
N TRP A 4 -10.87 -91.70 -9.36
CA TRP A 4 -11.65 -90.47 -9.62
C TRP A 4 -12.05 -89.66 -8.37
N LEU A 5 -11.85 -90.20 -7.16
CA LEU A 5 -12.16 -89.52 -5.90
C LEU A 5 -11.36 -88.23 -5.64
N PRO A 6 -10.04 -88.12 -5.96
CA PRO A 6 -9.32 -86.86 -5.75
C PRO A 6 -9.76 -85.73 -6.70
N LEU A 7 -10.33 -86.06 -7.87
CA LEU A 7 -10.85 -85.09 -8.85
C LEU A 7 -12.19 -84.46 -8.42
N LEU A 8 -13.00 -85.18 -7.66
CA LEU A 8 -14.25 -84.64 -7.10
C LEU A 8 -13.98 -83.76 -5.85
N GLY A 9 -12.94 -84.09 -5.07
CA GLY A 9 -12.52 -83.30 -3.91
C GLY A 9 -11.91 -81.93 -4.24
N SER A 10 -11.39 -81.73 -5.46
CA SER A 10 -10.83 -80.44 -5.90
C SER A 10 -11.87 -79.40 -6.32
N LEU A 11 -13.11 -79.81 -6.61
CA LEU A 11 -14.19 -78.91 -7.02
C LEU A 11 -14.58 -77.88 -5.94
N PRO A 12 -14.80 -78.24 -4.66
CA PRO A 12 -15.09 -77.26 -3.62
C PRO A 12 -13.90 -76.31 -3.34
N VAL A 13 -12.66 -76.82 -3.44
CA VAL A 13 -11.45 -76.00 -3.29
C VAL A 13 -11.32 -74.99 -4.43
N ALA A 14 -11.55 -75.43 -5.67
CA ALA A 14 -11.57 -74.55 -6.83
C ALA A 14 -12.68 -73.49 -6.74
N GLY A 15 -13.87 -73.86 -6.24
CA GLY A 15 -14.96 -72.94 -5.97
C GLY A 15 -14.61 -71.87 -4.93
N ALA A 16 -14.00 -72.28 -3.81
CA ALA A 16 -13.55 -71.36 -2.77
C ALA A 16 -12.46 -70.39 -3.27
N VAL A 17 -11.50 -70.89 -4.06
CA VAL A 17 -10.46 -70.06 -4.69
C VAL A 17 -11.08 -69.05 -5.66
N LEU A 18 -12.04 -69.48 -6.49
CA LEU A 18 -12.71 -68.58 -7.43
C LEU A 18 -13.47 -67.46 -6.71
N VAL A 19 -14.21 -67.80 -5.65
CA VAL A 19 -14.92 -66.80 -4.82
C VAL A 19 -13.92 -65.85 -4.16
N GLY A 20 -12.79 -66.35 -3.65
CA GLY A 20 -11.72 -65.54 -3.08
C GLY A 20 -11.11 -64.57 -4.09
N VAL A 21 -10.86 -65.02 -5.32
CA VAL A 21 -10.33 -64.18 -6.41
C VAL A 21 -11.33 -63.10 -6.82
N ILE A 22 -12.63 -63.44 -6.93
CA ILE A 22 -13.69 -62.48 -7.28
C ILE A 22 -13.86 -61.43 -6.18
N ALA A 23 -13.92 -61.85 -4.92
CA ALA A 23 -14.02 -60.96 -3.78
C ALA A 23 -12.81 -60.02 -3.70
N ASN A 24 -11.59 -60.56 -3.86
CA ASN A 24 -10.36 -59.77 -3.90
C ASN A 24 -10.35 -58.76 -5.05
N ASN A 25 -10.76 -59.17 -6.26
CA ASN A 25 -10.83 -58.26 -7.42
C ASN A 25 -11.84 -57.12 -7.18
N ARG A 26 -12.99 -57.42 -6.58
CA ARG A 26 -14.02 -56.43 -6.24
C ARG A 26 -13.51 -55.43 -5.21
N THR A 27 -12.90 -55.90 -4.13
CA THR A 27 -12.30 -55.03 -3.10
C THR A 27 -11.18 -54.16 -3.69
N HIS A 28 -10.36 -54.71 -4.60
CA HIS A 28 -9.32 -53.94 -5.26
C HIS A 28 -9.89 -52.83 -6.15
N ARG A 29 -10.99 -53.10 -6.89
CA ARG A 29 -11.68 -52.09 -7.71
C ARG A 29 -12.35 -51.00 -6.87
N GLU A 30 -13.03 -51.38 -5.79
CA GLU A 30 -13.64 -50.44 -4.84
C GLU A 30 -12.58 -49.59 -4.15
N GLY A 31 -11.43 -50.18 -3.79
CA GLY A 31 -10.28 -49.48 -3.23
C GLY A 31 -9.66 -48.46 -4.18
N ILE A 32 -9.51 -48.81 -5.47
CA ILE A 32 -9.03 -47.89 -6.51
C ILE A 32 -10.02 -46.74 -6.72
N ALA A 33 -11.33 -47.03 -6.84
CA ALA A 33 -12.34 -46.00 -7.02
C ALA A 33 -12.39 -45.03 -5.81
N ALA A 34 -12.28 -45.56 -4.58
CA ALA A 34 -12.23 -44.74 -3.38
C ALA A 34 -10.94 -43.90 -3.27
N ALA A 35 -9.81 -44.40 -3.80
CA ALA A 35 -8.56 -43.65 -3.86
C ALA A 35 -8.61 -42.53 -4.91
N ASP A 36 -9.17 -42.81 -6.09
CA ASP A 36 -9.37 -41.81 -7.15
C ASP A 36 -10.30 -40.68 -6.69
N GLU A 37 -11.38 -41.02 -5.99
CA GLU A 37 -12.30 -40.02 -5.44
C GLU A 37 -11.64 -39.15 -4.37
N ARG A 38 -10.87 -39.76 -3.45
CA ARG A 38 -10.06 -39.01 -2.48
C ARG A 38 -8.99 -38.14 -3.17
N GLY A 39 -8.40 -38.63 -4.26
CA GLY A 39 -7.45 -37.88 -5.08
C GLY A 39 -8.09 -36.66 -5.73
N ARG A 40 -9.28 -36.81 -6.34
CA ARG A 40 -10.04 -35.68 -6.90
C ARG A 40 -10.41 -34.66 -5.83
N GLN A 41 -10.95 -35.12 -4.70
CA GLN A 41 -11.30 -34.23 -3.59
C GLN A 41 -10.08 -33.48 -3.03
N ALA A 42 -8.92 -34.14 -2.95
CA ALA A 42 -7.68 -33.51 -2.51
C ALA A 42 -7.17 -32.47 -3.53
N LEU A 43 -7.28 -32.74 -4.83
CA LEU A 43 -6.92 -31.80 -5.88
C LEU A 43 -7.86 -30.59 -5.90
N ASP A 44 -9.17 -30.80 -5.80
CA ASP A 44 -10.16 -29.72 -5.75
C ASP A 44 -10.00 -28.86 -4.50
N ALA A 45 -9.62 -29.47 -3.36
CA ALA A 45 -9.29 -28.74 -2.14
C ALA A 45 -7.98 -27.94 -2.29
N ALA A 46 -6.95 -28.54 -2.88
CA ALA A 46 -5.68 -27.87 -3.16
C ALA A 46 -5.87 -26.68 -4.11
N GLN A 47 -6.65 -26.85 -5.18
CA GLN A 47 -6.96 -25.78 -6.13
C GLN A 47 -7.68 -24.62 -5.44
N ARG A 48 -8.74 -24.89 -4.66
CA ARG A 48 -9.44 -23.85 -3.90
C ARG A 48 -8.53 -23.14 -2.90
N ASN A 49 -7.63 -23.87 -2.24
CA ASN A 49 -6.67 -23.26 -1.32
C ASN A 49 -5.68 -22.34 -2.05
N VAL A 50 -5.23 -22.71 -3.24
CA VAL A 50 -4.35 -21.86 -4.07
C VAL A 50 -5.11 -20.61 -4.54
N GLU A 51 -6.35 -20.75 -5.01
CA GLU A 51 -7.19 -19.62 -5.41
C GLU A 51 -7.39 -18.63 -4.25
N LEU A 52 -7.75 -19.13 -3.06
CA LEU A 52 -7.89 -18.30 -1.86
C LEU A 52 -6.58 -17.62 -1.45
N SER A 53 -5.46 -18.36 -1.51
CA SER A 53 -4.14 -17.80 -1.20
C SER A 53 -3.75 -16.69 -2.17
N ASN A 54 -4.04 -16.86 -3.47
CA ASN A 54 -3.78 -15.84 -4.48
C ASN A 54 -4.65 -14.60 -4.26
N MET A 55 -5.95 -14.78 -3.98
CA MET A 55 -6.85 -13.65 -3.68
C MET A 55 -6.39 -12.85 -2.45
N VAL A 56 -5.91 -13.53 -1.40
CA VAL A 56 -5.35 -12.87 -0.22
C VAL A 56 -4.03 -12.14 -0.55
N GLY A 57 -3.22 -12.70 -1.45
CA GLY A 57 -2.02 -12.04 -1.99
C GLY A 57 -2.37 -10.74 -2.72
N ASP A 58 -3.27 -10.81 -3.70
CA ASP A 58 -3.72 -9.64 -4.49
C ASP A 58 -4.29 -8.54 -3.60
N GLN A 59 -5.04 -8.91 -2.55
CA GLN A 59 -5.57 -7.95 -1.59
C GLN A 59 -4.47 -7.24 -0.82
N ARG A 60 -3.43 -7.96 -0.37
CA ARG A 60 -2.29 -7.37 0.34
C ARG A 60 -1.50 -6.42 -0.55
N ASP A 61 -1.26 -6.82 -1.80
CA ASP A 61 -0.53 -5.99 -2.76
C ASP A 61 -1.31 -4.72 -3.11
N HIS A 62 -2.63 -4.84 -3.29
CA HIS A 62 -3.50 -3.69 -3.49
C HIS A 62 -3.50 -2.74 -2.28
N GLU A 63 -3.56 -3.28 -1.06
CA GLU A 63 -3.47 -2.47 0.15
C GLU A 63 -2.11 -1.79 0.32
N ALA A 64 -1.01 -2.48 0.00
CA ALA A 64 0.33 -1.92 0.03
C ALA A 64 0.45 -0.75 -0.95
N TRP A 65 0.01 -0.96 -2.20
CA TRP A 65 -0.05 0.09 -3.22
C TRP A 65 -0.91 1.28 -2.78
N ARG A 66 -2.08 1.02 -2.18
CA ARG A 66 -2.96 2.08 -1.67
C ARG A 66 -2.27 2.92 -0.61
N ARG A 67 -1.63 2.27 0.38
CA ARG A 67 -0.90 2.95 1.47
C ARG A 67 0.23 3.82 0.92
N GLU A 68 0.99 3.29 -0.03
CA GLU A 68 2.06 4.03 -0.70
C GLU A 68 1.54 5.23 -1.50
N ALA A 69 0.45 5.05 -2.25
CA ALA A 69 -0.18 6.13 -3.00
C ALA A 69 -0.71 7.25 -2.09
N VAL A 70 -1.32 6.90 -0.96
CA VAL A 70 -1.78 7.86 0.06
C VAL A 70 -0.60 8.61 0.66
N LEU A 71 0.45 7.90 1.08
CA LEU A 71 1.67 8.49 1.63
C LEU A 71 2.33 9.46 0.66
N ALA A 72 2.54 9.05 -0.59
CA ALA A 72 3.17 9.88 -1.61
C ALA A 72 2.38 11.17 -1.87
N ALA A 73 1.05 11.06 -1.99
CA ALA A 73 0.18 12.22 -2.21
C ALA A 73 0.18 13.17 -1.00
N VAL A 74 0.04 12.65 0.23
CA VAL A 74 0.05 13.49 1.44
C VAL A 74 1.42 14.14 1.64
N ALA A 75 2.51 13.40 1.43
CA ALA A 75 3.87 13.93 1.56
C ALA A 75 4.12 15.09 0.60
N SER A 76 3.67 14.98 -0.65
CA SER A 76 3.83 16.06 -1.63
C SER A 76 2.96 17.28 -1.30
N ILE A 77 1.74 17.09 -0.76
CA ILE A 77 0.92 18.20 -0.26
C ILE A 77 1.60 18.90 0.93
N LEU A 78 2.19 18.15 1.86
CA LEU A 78 2.92 18.69 3.00
C LEU A 78 4.22 19.40 2.59
N GLU A 79 4.89 18.92 1.55
CA GLU A 79 6.06 19.60 0.97
C GLU A 79 5.67 20.96 0.37
N ILE A 80 4.58 20.99 -0.41
CA ILE A 80 4.04 22.23 -0.97
C ILE A 80 3.63 23.19 0.16
N SER A 81 2.94 22.70 1.20
CA SER A 81 2.54 23.54 2.33
C SER A 81 3.73 24.10 3.09
N ALA A 82 4.76 23.29 3.33
CA ALA A 82 5.99 23.72 3.98
C ALA A 82 6.74 24.77 3.15
N SER A 83 6.83 24.58 1.82
CA SER A 83 7.41 25.57 0.90
C SER A 83 6.65 26.89 0.96
N VAL A 84 5.32 26.86 0.82
CA VAL A 84 4.49 28.06 0.88
C VAL A 84 4.64 28.76 2.22
N ARG A 85 4.66 28.03 3.35
CA ARG A 85 4.89 28.65 4.65
C ARG A 85 6.28 29.26 4.77
N ALA A 86 7.31 28.63 4.22
CA ALA A 86 8.65 29.21 4.18
C ALA A 86 8.65 30.52 3.40
N ASP A 87 8.09 30.52 2.19
CA ASP A 87 7.96 31.71 1.34
C ASP A 87 7.22 32.85 2.06
N LEU A 88 6.07 32.54 2.69
CA LEU A 88 5.29 33.52 3.46
C LEU A 88 6.02 34.00 4.73
N THR A 89 6.96 33.22 5.28
CA THR A 89 7.76 33.61 6.45
C THR A 89 8.90 34.55 6.05
N THR A 90 9.51 34.31 4.90
CA THR A 90 10.58 35.14 4.33
C THR A 90 10.06 36.33 3.54
N CYS A 91 8.75 36.63 3.61
CA CYS A 91 8.13 37.69 2.82
C CYS A 91 8.70 39.09 3.08
N GLY A 92 9.34 39.31 4.23
CA GLY A 92 10.02 40.56 4.56
C GLY A 92 11.33 40.80 3.78
N GLU A 93 11.85 39.78 3.11
CA GLU A 93 13.02 39.87 2.22
C GLU A 93 12.63 40.20 0.77
N TRP A 94 11.33 40.21 0.46
CA TRP A 94 10.87 40.54 -0.88
C TRP A 94 10.96 42.05 -1.10
N ASP A 95 11.78 42.47 -2.06
CA ASP A 95 11.92 43.85 -2.48
C ASP A 95 10.75 44.26 -3.40
N LEU A 96 9.54 44.31 -2.82
CA LEU A 96 8.31 44.68 -3.51
C LEU A 96 7.97 46.12 -3.17
N VAL A 97 7.81 46.95 -4.21
CA VAL A 97 7.68 48.41 -4.06
C VAL A 97 6.26 48.88 -4.41
N THR A 98 5.50 48.05 -5.14
CA THR A 98 4.14 48.39 -5.60
C THR A 98 3.08 47.38 -5.14
N ALA A 99 1.84 47.83 -5.06
CA ALA A 99 0.71 46.96 -4.71
C ALA A 99 0.45 45.91 -5.80
N GLU A 100 0.71 46.24 -7.06
CA GLU A 100 0.57 45.34 -8.21
C GLU A 100 1.59 44.20 -8.17
N GLU A 101 2.83 44.47 -7.76
CA GLU A 101 3.85 43.44 -7.56
C GLU A 101 3.45 42.48 -6.43
N ILE A 102 2.93 43.01 -5.32
CA ILE A 102 2.40 42.19 -4.22
C ILE A 102 1.26 41.31 -4.71
N ASP A 103 0.32 41.85 -5.49
CA ASP A 103 -0.81 41.06 -6.02
C ASP A 103 -0.36 40.00 -7.01
N SER A 104 0.66 40.29 -7.83
CA SER A 104 1.27 39.31 -8.74
C SER A 104 1.91 38.15 -7.98
N VAL A 105 2.71 38.44 -6.95
CA VAL A 105 3.30 37.40 -6.08
C VAL A 105 2.21 36.62 -5.35
N GLY A 106 1.18 37.30 -4.86
CA GLY A 106 0.00 36.68 -4.28
C GLY A 106 -0.66 35.69 -5.25
N ALA A 107 -0.93 36.11 -6.49
CA ALA A 107 -1.52 35.23 -7.49
C ALA A 107 -0.63 34.00 -7.79
N GLN A 108 0.70 34.17 -7.83
CA GLN A 108 1.65 33.07 -8.01
C GLN A 108 1.61 32.07 -6.85
N ILE A 109 1.62 32.55 -5.61
CA ILE A 109 1.53 31.68 -4.43
C ILE A 109 0.17 30.96 -4.40
N HIS A 110 -0.91 31.67 -4.70
CA HIS A 110 -2.25 31.07 -4.78
C HIS A 110 -2.30 29.92 -5.80
N LYS A 111 -1.66 30.13 -6.96
CA LYS A 111 -1.50 29.11 -7.99
C LYS A 111 -0.73 27.88 -7.47
N VAL A 112 0.36 28.10 -6.73
CA VAL A 112 1.12 26.99 -6.10
C VAL A 112 0.27 26.22 -5.10
N ILE A 113 -0.58 26.90 -4.32
CA ILE A 113 -1.46 26.28 -3.31
C ILE A 113 -2.53 25.38 -3.96
N TRP A 114 -3.10 25.74 -5.12
CA TRP A 114 -4.24 25.00 -5.68
C TRP A 114 -3.92 24.17 -6.93
N ASP A 115 -3.08 24.65 -7.84
CA ASP A 115 -2.83 23.93 -9.10
C ASP A 115 -2.00 22.67 -8.88
N ARG A 116 -0.94 22.74 -8.07
CA ARG A 116 -0.04 21.61 -7.85
C ARG A 116 -0.72 20.49 -7.03
N PRO A 117 -1.44 20.77 -5.94
CA PRO A 117 -2.12 19.73 -5.15
C PRO A 117 -3.38 19.15 -5.80
N GLY A 118 -3.99 19.81 -6.79
CA GLY A 118 -5.30 19.43 -7.35
C GLY A 118 -5.35 17.98 -7.88
N GLY A 119 -4.29 17.56 -8.59
CA GLY A 119 -4.18 16.17 -9.06
C GLY A 119 -4.07 15.15 -7.91
N MET A 120 -3.30 15.48 -6.87
CA MET A 120 -3.11 14.63 -5.70
C MET A 120 -4.38 14.50 -4.86
N LEU A 121 -5.13 15.60 -4.69
CA LEU A 121 -6.43 15.58 -4.03
C LEU A 121 -7.42 14.67 -4.74
N THR A 122 -7.45 14.72 -6.06
CA THR A 122 -8.32 13.86 -6.88
C THR A 122 -7.93 12.39 -6.69
N ARG A 123 -6.63 12.09 -6.69
CA ARG A 123 -6.13 10.74 -6.38
C ARG A 123 -6.53 10.29 -4.98
N LEU A 124 -6.32 11.13 -3.95
CA LEU A 124 -6.67 10.85 -2.56
C LEU A 124 -8.17 10.59 -2.37
N ARG A 125 -9.06 11.26 -3.12
CA ARG A 125 -10.51 10.97 -3.06
C ARG A 125 -10.86 9.56 -3.53
N VAL A 126 -10.03 8.96 -4.39
CA VAL A 126 -10.23 7.59 -4.89
C VAL A 126 -9.60 6.56 -3.96
N VAL A 127 -8.39 6.83 -3.47
CA VAL A 127 -7.58 5.81 -2.77
C VAL A 127 -7.59 5.92 -1.25
N ALA A 128 -7.91 7.09 -0.68
CA ALA A 128 -7.81 7.36 0.75
C ALA A 128 -9.18 7.36 1.44
N HIS A 129 -9.18 7.28 2.76
CA HIS A 129 -10.41 7.52 3.53
C HIS A 129 -10.83 8.99 3.41
N ARG A 130 -12.14 9.27 3.33
CA ARG A 130 -12.72 10.63 3.11
C ARG A 130 -12.18 11.73 4.03
N ARG A 131 -11.62 11.37 5.18
CA ARG A 131 -11.03 12.32 6.14
C ARG A 131 -9.74 12.97 5.62
N ILE A 132 -8.86 12.23 4.95
CA ILE A 132 -7.58 12.78 4.44
C ILE A 132 -7.81 13.88 3.41
N PRO A 133 -8.54 13.68 2.30
CA PRO A 133 -8.71 14.73 1.30
C PRO A 133 -9.41 15.97 1.88
N ASN A 134 -10.35 15.80 2.82
CA ASN A 134 -10.96 16.94 3.52
C ASN A 134 -9.93 17.72 4.35
N LYS A 135 -9.03 17.03 5.07
CA LYS A 135 -7.97 17.67 5.85
C LYS A 135 -6.94 18.36 4.96
N CYS A 136 -6.61 17.79 3.80
CA CYS A 136 -5.79 18.46 2.81
C CYS A 136 -6.45 19.75 2.31
N GLU A 137 -7.74 19.72 1.96
CA GLU A 137 -8.48 20.94 1.55
C GLU A 137 -8.51 22.00 2.66
N ASP A 138 -8.73 21.61 3.92
CA ASP A 138 -8.72 22.53 5.06
C ASP A 138 -7.35 23.20 5.26
N LEU A 139 -6.27 22.43 5.04
CA LEU A 139 -4.90 22.95 5.00
C LEU A 139 -4.73 23.97 3.86
N LEU A 140 -5.15 23.66 2.63
CA LEU A 140 -5.04 24.57 1.49
C LEU A 140 -5.85 25.87 1.68
N ARG A 141 -7.06 25.76 2.26
CA ARG A 141 -7.87 26.93 2.64
C ARG A 141 -7.16 27.78 3.69
N THR A 142 -6.55 27.15 4.69
CA THR A 142 -5.79 27.84 5.74
C THR A 142 -4.55 28.53 5.18
N LEU A 143 -3.82 27.89 4.27
CA LEU A 143 -2.68 28.50 3.56
C LEU A 143 -3.13 29.70 2.70
N THR A 144 -4.28 29.57 2.02
CA THR A 144 -4.84 30.68 1.24
C THR A 144 -5.18 31.88 2.13
N ALA A 145 -5.74 31.63 3.31
CA ALA A 145 -6.00 32.69 4.29
C ALA A 145 -4.71 33.33 4.81
N ALA A 146 -3.69 32.52 5.14
CA ALA A 146 -2.38 33.01 5.56
C ALA A 146 -1.69 33.83 4.47
N GLN A 147 -1.79 33.39 3.21
CA GLN A 147 -1.30 34.12 2.05
C GLN A 147 -1.99 35.48 1.93
N HIS A 148 -3.33 35.52 1.98
CA HIS A 148 -4.07 36.78 1.88
C HIS A 148 -3.68 37.76 2.99
N ILE A 149 -3.59 37.29 4.25
CA ILE A 149 -3.15 38.10 5.39
C ILE A 149 -1.71 38.60 5.18
N THR A 150 -0.84 37.77 4.61
CA THR A 150 0.55 38.18 4.29
C THR A 150 0.58 39.27 3.22
N MET A 151 -0.22 39.15 2.15
CA MET A 151 -0.30 40.18 1.12
C MET A 151 -0.86 41.50 1.68
N GLN A 152 -1.89 41.43 2.52
CA GLN A 152 -2.45 42.60 3.21
C GLN A 152 -1.42 43.27 4.11
N ARG A 153 -0.67 42.47 4.87
CA ARG A 153 0.42 42.97 5.71
C ARG A 153 1.48 43.71 4.89
N LEU A 154 1.90 43.17 3.75
CA LEU A 154 2.88 43.82 2.87
C LEU A 154 2.34 45.14 2.30
N LYS A 155 1.07 45.18 1.87
CA LYS A 155 0.43 46.40 1.38
C LYS A 155 0.42 47.50 2.45
N LEU A 156 0.09 47.14 3.69
CA LEU A 156 0.12 48.08 4.83
C LEU A 156 1.53 48.61 5.13
N HIS A 157 2.60 47.86 4.83
CA HIS A 157 3.97 48.36 5.02
C HIS A 157 4.38 49.41 3.97
N ILE A 158 3.76 49.39 2.79
CA ILE A 158 4.01 50.37 1.71
C ILE A 158 3.05 51.56 1.82
N ASP A 159 1.91 51.38 2.50
CA ASP A 159 0.94 52.43 2.73
C ASP A 159 1.49 53.51 3.69
N VAL A 160 1.53 54.75 3.21
CA VAL A 160 2.04 55.91 3.94
C VAL A 160 1.07 56.35 5.04
N GLU A 161 -0.21 55.98 4.94
CA GLU A 161 -1.26 56.35 5.90
C GLU A 161 -1.42 55.32 7.03
N ALA A 162 -0.71 54.18 6.97
CA ALA A 162 -0.85 53.11 7.94
C ALA A 162 -0.38 53.53 9.35
N THR A 163 -1.24 53.27 10.34
CA THR A 163 -0.90 53.50 11.75
C THR A 163 -0.06 52.35 12.32
N VAL A 164 0.69 52.65 13.39
CA VAL A 164 1.49 51.62 14.08
C VAL A 164 0.58 50.55 14.69
N GLU A 165 -0.58 50.94 15.22
CA GLU A 165 -1.59 50.03 15.75
C GLU A 165 -2.08 49.04 14.69
N GLU A 166 -2.38 49.50 13.46
CA GLU A 166 -2.81 48.63 12.36
C GLU A 166 -1.72 47.62 11.94
N LEU A 167 -0.45 48.05 11.95
CA LEU A 167 0.69 47.19 11.66
C LEU A 167 0.87 46.09 12.73
N GLU A 168 0.70 46.43 14.01
CA GLU A 168 0.78 45.48 15.12
C GLU A 168 -0.39 44.47 15.11
N GLU A 169 -1.61 44.95 14.87
CA GLU A 169 -2.80 44.10 14.72
C GLU A 169 -2.61 43.10 13.57
N MET A 170 -2.15 43.60 12.41
CA MET A 170 -1.92 42.75 11.24
C MET A 170 -0.79 41.74 11.48
N ALA A 171 0.28 42.13 12.19
CA ALA A 171 1.34 41.21 12.57
C ALA A 171 0.83 40.09 13.49
N SER A 172 -0.07 40.40 14.43
CA SER A 172 -0.68 39.41 15.33
C SER A 172 -1.59 38.42 14.56
N LEU A 173 -2.38 38.92 13.61
CA LEU A 173 -3.23 38.10 12.73
C LEU A 173 -2.38 37.18 11.85
N TRP A 174 -1.29 37.71 11.29
CA TRP A 174 -0.35 36.93 10.50
C TRP A 174 0.29 35.80 11.32
N GLN A 175 0.79 36.08 12.52
CA GLN A 175 1.35 35.06 13.41
C GLN A 175 0.31 33.99 13.79
N LYS A 176 -0.95 34.37 13.98
CA LYS A 176 -2.04 33.43 14.26
C LYS A 176 -2.33 32.55 13.04
N ALA A 177 -2.37 33.13 11.83
CA ALA A 177 -2.60 32.40 10.60
C ALA A 177 -1.47 31.39 10.31
N MET A 178 -0.21 31.80 10.48
CA MET A 178 0.95 30.92 10.29
C MET A 178 0.98 29.76 11.30
N ARG A 179 0.62 30.02 12.57
CA ARG A 179 0.47 28.96 13.58
C ARG A 179 -0.65 28.00 13.23
N HIS A 180 -1.82 28.51 12.82
CA HIS A 180 -2.95 27.68 12.44
C HIS A 180 -2.63 26.80 11.22
N ALA A 181 -1.88 27.32 10.23
CA ALA A 181 -1.40 26.51 9.11
C ALA A 181 -0.51 25.34 9.57
N ALA A 182 0.44 25.59 10.48
CA ALA A 182 1.27 24.55 11.06
C ALA A 182 0.48 23.54 11.91
N GLU A 183 -0.59 23.97 12.59
CA GLU A 183 -1.50 23.07 13.30
C GLU A 183 -2.28 22.16 12.33
N GLN A 184 -2.73 22.69 11.19
CA GLN A 184 -3.40 21.87 10.16
C GLN A 184 -2.44 20.84 9.53
N GLU A 185 -1.18 21.19 9.30
CA GLU A 185 -0.16 20.23 8.85
C GLU A 185 0.01 19.08 9.85
N ARG A 186 0.12 19.40 11.14
CA ARG A 186 0.21 18.37 12.20
C ARG A 186 -1.05 17.50 12.24
N ALA A 187 -2.23 18.10 12.12
CA ALA A 187 -3.49 17.36 12.11
C ALA A 187 -3.63 16.45 10.88
N LEU A 188 -3.11 16.87 9.72
CA LEU A 188 -3.05 16.06 8.51
C LEU A 188 -2.11 14.86 8.72
N VAL A 189 -0.90 15.09 9.24
CA VAL A 189 0.06 14.03 9.58
C VAL A 189 -0.56 13.01 10.53
N GLU A 190 -1.24 13.46 11.58
CA GLU A 190 -1.91 12.58 12.53
C GLU A 190 -3.01 11.75 11.88
N THR A 191 -3.85 12.39 11.05
CA THR A 191 -4.92 11.71 10.32
C THR A 191 -4.36 10.64 9.37
N THR A 192 -3.27 10.95 8.69
CA THR A 192 -2.58 10.03 7.78
C THR A 192 -1.94 8.87 8.54
N ARG A 193 -1.34 9.10 9.70
CA ARG A 193 -0.81 8.03 10.55
C ARG A 193 -1.90 7.05 10.98
N ILE A 194 -3.03 7.58 11.45
CA ILE A 194 -4.20 6.77 11.85
C ILE A 194 -4.69 5.93 10.66
N GLU A 195 -4.80 6.51 9.45
CA GLU A 195 -5.23 5.77 8.27
C GLU A 195 -4.27 4.65 7.86
N LEU A 196 -2.96 4.86 8.03
CA LEU A 196 -1.95 3.89 7.66
C LEU A 196 -1.68 2.84 8.75
N GLY A 197 -2.31 2.98 9.91
CA GLY A 197 -2.08 2.12 11.08
C GLY A 197 -0.68 2.29 11.67
N ILE A 198 -0.10 3.49 11.55
CA ILE A 198 1.20 3.82 12.15
C ILE A 198 0.92 4.26 13.60
N GLU A 199 0.99 3.32 14.53
CA GLU A 199 0.82 3.60 15.96
C GLU A 199 1.97 4.49 16.46
N ILE A 200 1.61 5.61 17.09
CA ILE A 200 2.58 6.42 17.83
C ILE A 200 2.65 5.83 19.23
N ALA A 201 3.84 5.45 19.68
CA ALA A 201 4.14 5.19 21.09
C ALA A 201 4.04 6.48 21.94
N SER A 202 2.92 7.21 21.81
CA SER A 202 2.63 8.46 22.52
C SER A 202 1.40 8.27 23.40
N LYS A 203 1.46 7.25 24.26
CA LYS A 203 0.86 7.30 25.58
C LYS A 203 1.59 6.28 26.46
N GLY A 204 2.42 6.77 27.38
CA GLY A 204 2.92 5.95 28.47
C GLY A 204 1.73 5.36 29.23
N GLY A 205 1.68 4.03 29.27
CA GLY A 205 0.61 3.28 29.91
C GLY A 205 0.91 1.80 29.83
N GLY A 206 1.64 1.30 30.82
CA GLY A 206 1.69 -0.11 31.18
C GLY A 206 2.41 -1.01 30.19
N VAL A 207 3.65 -1.37 30.52
CA VAL A 207 4.15 -2.70 30.20
C VAL A 207 3.19 -3.69 30.88
N ASP A 208 2.25 -4.26 30.13
CA ASP A 208 1.63 -5.51 30.57
C ASP A 208 2.73 -6.59 30.46
N PRO A 209 3.14 -7.22 31.56
CA PRO A 209 4.12 -8.28 31.49
C PRO A 209 3.52 -9.42 30.66
N VAL A 210 4.28 -9.85 29.64
CA VAL A 210 4.08 -11.09 28.92
C VAL A 210 3.76 -12.19 29.95
N PRO A 211 2.58 -12.83 29.91
CA PRO A 211 2.31 -13.95 30.81
C PRO A 211 3.29 -15.07 30.46
N ALA A 212 4.10 -15.44 31.44
CA ALA A 212 5.02 -16.57 31.34
C ALA A 212 4.27 -17.83 30.87
N PRO A 213 4.88 -18.68 30.03
CA PRO A 213 4.26 -19.93 29.62
C PRO A 213 3.95 -20.77 30.86
N GLN A 214 2.67 -21.11 31.04
CA GLN A 214 2.24 -22.00 32.10
C GLN A 214 2.89 -23.37 31.89
N PRO A 215 3.51 -23.97 32.93
CA PRO A 215 4.03 -25.32 32.83
C PRO A 215 2.85 -26.29 32.68
N VAL A 216 2.87 -27.08 31.62
CA VAL A 216 1.97 -28.21 31.43
C VAL A 216 2.16 -29.15 32.62
N VAL A 217 1.14 -29.24 33.49
CA VAL A 217 1.05 -30.24 34.54
C VAL A 217 0.92 -31.59 33.84
N ALA A 218 2.03 -32.31 33.71
CA ALA A 218 2.01 -33.73 33.44
C ALA A 218 1.56 -34.43 34.73
N GLU A 219 0.30 -34.86 34.78
CA GLU A 219 -0.11 -35.94 35.67
C GLU A 219 0.70 -37.19 35.29
N THR A 220 1.81 -37.39 36.01
CA THR A 220 2.48 -38.68 36.06
C THR A 220 2.50 -39.14 37.50
N ARG A 221 1.58 -40.08 37.74
CA ARG A 221 1.51 -41.06 38.81
C ARG A 221 2.87 -41.35 39.47
N SER A 222 2.95 -41.03 40.76
CA SER A 222 4.03 -41.44 41.66
C SER A 222 4.01 -42.95 41.88
N GLU A 223 5.15 -43.60 41.67
CA GLU A 223 5.52 -44.84 42.38
C GLU A 223 7.05 -44.91 42.53
N GLU A 224 7.45 -44.99 43.80
CA GLU A 224 8.69 -45.51 44.38
C GLU A 224 10.04 -44.78 44.19
N ALA A 225 10.46 -44.26 45.35
CA ALA A 225 11.80 -43.90 45.79
C ALA A 225 12.85 -44.99 45.60
N VAL A 226 14.09 -44.58 45.26
CA VAL A 226 15.32 -45.00 45.93
C VAL A 226 16.32 -43.84 45.92
N PHE A 227 16.90 -43.59 47.09
CA PHE A 227 17.96 -42.64 47.42
C PHE A 227 19.32 -43.34 47.25
N GLU A 228 20.31 -42.66 46.65
CA GLU A 228 21.76 -42.79 46.90
C GLU A 228 22.44 -41.65 46.12
N GLU A 229 22.86 -40.55 46.75
CA GLU A 229 24.09 -40.32 47.52
C GLU A 229 25.32 -40.07 46.62
N ALA A 230 26.07 -39.02 47.01
CA ALA A 230 27.44 -38.64 46.62
C ALA A 230 27.66 -38.00 45.23
N THR A 231 28.59 -37.07 45.00
CA THR A 231 29.41 -36.15 45.81
C THR A 231 30.00 -35.16 44.80
N GLU A 232 29.91 -33.87 45.11
CA GLU A 232 30.88 -32.79 44.87
C GLU A 232 32.10 -33.08 43.94
N GLU A 233 32.20 -32.38 42.80
CA GLU A 233 33.44 -31.69 42.39
C GLU A 233 33.20 -30.72 41.20
N ARG A 234 33.64 -29.47 41.38
CA ARG A 234 33.89 -28.43 40.37
C ARG A 234 35.43 -28.20 40.40
N PRO A 235 36.09 -27.38 39.55
CA PRO A 235 35.84 -26.87 38.19
C PRO A 235 37.05 -27.12 37.23
N ALA A 236 36.91 -26.86 35.92
CA ALA A 236 37.95 -26.17 35.11
C ALA A 236 37.54 -26.02 33.62
N GLU A 237 37.36 -24.77 33.19
CA GLU A 237 37.76 -24.28 31.85
C GLU A 237 39.28 -23.96 31.89
N PRO A 238 40.06 -23.86 30.78
CA PRO A 238 39.70 -23.08 29.57
C PRO A 238 40.25 -23.54 28.17
N GLU A 239 39.56 -23.08 27.12
CA GLU A 239 40.06 -22.59 25.80
C GLU A 239 40.84 -23.54 24.83
N PRO A 240 41.17 -23.14 23.57
CA PRO A 240 40.30 -23.22 22.39
C PRO A 240 41.00 -23.89 21.18
N THR A 241 40.30 -24.35 20.15
CA THR A 241 40.95 -24.48 18.82
C THR A 241 39.99 -24.25 17.66
N GLN A 242 40.46 -23.35 16.81
CA GLN A 242 39.96 -22.88 15.53
C GLN A 242 39.65 -24.04 14.56
N SER A 243 38.65 -23.85 13.68
CA SER A 243 38.80 -23.90 12.22
C SER A 243 37.45 -23.90 11.49
N ALA A 244 37.18 -22.81 10.80
CA ALA A 244 36.48 -22.75 9.51
C ALA A 244 37.32 -21.84 8.60
N PRO A 245 37.11 -21.70 7.26
CA PRO A 245 36.11 -22.33 6.38
C PRO A 245 36.72 -22.86 5.05
N GLN A 246 35.97 -23.60 4.23
CA GLN A 246 36.29 -23.72 2.79
C GLN A 246 35.03 -23.64 1.91
N ARG A 247 34.96 -22.52 1.16
CA ARG A 247 34.24 -22.36 -0.11
C ARG A 247 35.07 -22.98 -1.23
N GLN A 248 34.43 -23.61 -2.21
CA GLN A 248 34.86 -23.70 -3.62
C GLN A 248 33.64 -24.18 -4.45
N SER A 249 33.01 -23.36 -5.30
CA SER A 249 33.41 -22.88 -6.64
C SER A 249 33.01 -23.85 -7.76
N ASP A 250 32.05 -23.41 -8.58
CA ASP A 250 31.74 -23.91 -9.93
C ASP A 250 32.95 -23.88 -10.88
N PRO A 251 32.87 -24.61 -12.01
CA PRO A 251 33.19 -23.97 -13.28
C PRO A 251 32.17 -24.20 -14.40
N GLN A 252 31.96 -23.10 -15.13
CA GLN A 252 31.47 -22.90 -16.50
C GLN A 252 31.48 -24.10 -17.46
N GLN A 253 30.42 -24.19 -18.28
CA GLN A 253 30.53 -24.63 -19.68
C GLN A 253 29.56 -23.82 -20.58
N SER A 254 30.11 -23.23 -21.63
CA SER A 254 29.44 -22.45 -22.69
C SER A 254 29.15 -23.30 -23.94
N ALA A 255 28.30 -22.74 -24.83
CA ALA A 255 27.81 -23.22 -26.13
C ALA A 255 26.59 -24.15 -26.01
N GLU A 256 25.47 -23.98 -26.73
CA GLU A 256 25.32 -23.62 -28.15
C GLU A 256 23.85 -23.21 -28.41
N ALA A 257 23.61 -22.21 -29.27
CA ALA A 257 22.28 -21.76 -29.69
C ALA A 257 21.99 -22.23 -31.12
N PRO A 258 20.74 -22.63 -31.45
CA PRO A 258 20.28 -22.64 -32.84
C PRO A 258 19.51 -21.37 -33.18
N GLN A 259 20.02 -20.67 -34.19
CA GLN A 259 19.29 -19.69 -35.00
C GLN A 259 18.11 -20.35 -35.72
N LEU A 260 16.97 -19.64 -35.76
CA LEU A 260 16.06 -19.71 -36.89
C LEU A 260 15.75 -18.27 -37.35
N VAL A 261 16.25 -17.96 -38.54
CA VAL A 261 15.83 -16.89 -39.46
C VAL A 261 14.38 -17.23 -39.87
N GLU A 262 13.39 -16.36 -40.07
CA GLU A 262 13.29 -15.27 -41.04
C GLU A 262 11.82 -14.80 -41.03
N ALA A 263 11.54 -13.50 -40.92
CA ALA A 263 10.44 -12.82 -41.63
C ALA A 263 10.36 -11.32 -41.26
N ALA A 264 10.83 -10.51 -42.21
CA ALA A 264 10.33 -9.20 -42.62
C ALA A 264 10.28 -8.01 -41.62
N GLN A 265 11.14 -7.05 -41.94
CA GLN A 265 11.22 -5.67 -41.47
C GLN A 265 10.16 -4.74 -42.16
N PRO A 266 10.09 -3.44 -41.78
CA PRO A 266 8.88 -2.61 -41.76
C PRO A 266 8.62 -1.87 -43.08
N VAL A 267 7.38 -1.39 -43.26
CA VAL A 267 7.05 -0.42 -44.31
C VAL A 267 6.88 0.95 -43.68
N GLU A 268 7.82 1.84 -44.00
CA GLU A 268 7.68 3.30 -43.85
C GLU A 268 7.27 3.96 -45.17
N THR A 269 6.64 5.14 -45.00
CA THR A 269 6.49 6.30 -45.91
C THR A 269 5.25 6.39 -46.83
N PRO A 270 4.78 7.61 -47.22
CA PRO A 270 5.24 8.98 -46.88
C PRO A 270 4.13 9.98 -46.46
N HIS A 271 4.60 11.15 -45.99
CA HIS A 271 3.85 12.40 -45.79
C HIS A 271 3.20 12.96 -47.07
N THR A 272 2.05 13.63 -46.91
CA THR A 272 1.71 14.82 -47.71
C THR A 272 0.98 15.85 -46.84
N ASN A 273 1.62 17.00 -46.69
CA ASN A 273 1.06 18.28 -46.26
C ASN A 273 0.12 18.81 -47.36
N GLU A 274 -0.99 19.46 -47.00
CA GLU A 274 -1.51 20.71 -47.61
C GLU A 274 -2.91 21.05 -47.05
N THR A 275 -2.98 22.10 -46.23
CA THR A 275 -4.14 23.03 -46.08
C THR A 275 -3.80 24.30 -46.89
N PRO A 276 -4.76 25.07 -47.47
CA PRO A 276 -5.66 25.96 -46.68
C PRO A 276 -7.01 26.40 -47.31
N GLN A 277 -7.87 27.04 -46.48
CA GLN A 277 -8.91 28.07 -46.80
C GLN A 277 -10.18 27.61 -47.57
N GLU A 278 -11.42 28.12 -47.43
CA GLU A 278 -12.10 29.37 -47.00
C GLU A 278 -13.42 28.98 -46.27
N ASP A 279 -13.86 29.59 -45.16
CA ASP A 279 -14.54 30.89 -44.96
C ASP A 279 -15.98 31.05 -45.52
N ASP A 280 -16.89 31.33 -44.57
CA ASP A 280 -18.06 32.22 -44.63
C ASP A 280 -19.48 31.66 -44.98
N PRO A 281 -20.58 32.39 -44.68
CA PRO A 281 -21.40 32.28 -43.47
C PRO A 281 -22.89 32.10 -43.81
N ARG A 282 -23.77 31.95 -42.80
CA ARG A 282 -25.16 32.50 -42.79
C ARG A 282 -25.93 32.04 -41.55
N ASP A 283 -26.21 33.02 -40.71
CA ASP A 283 -27.57 33.37 -40.26
C ASP A 283 -28.47 32.29 -39.66
N ALA A 284 -28.63 32.34 -38.35
CA ALA A 284 -29.94 32.59 -37.75
C ALA A 284 -29.79 33.16 -36.34
N VAL A 285 -29.92 34.48 -36.24
CA VAL A 285 -30.07 35.23 -34.99
C VAL A 285 -31.48 35.01 -34.42
N ASP A 286 -31.50 34.96 -33.09
CA ASP A 286 -32.59 34.91 -32.13
C ASP A 286 -33.63 36.05 -32.26
N PRO A 287 -34.93 35.78 -32.05
CA PRO A 287 -35.90 36.82 -31.74
C PRO A 287 -36.64 36.54 -30.42
N ARG A 288 -35.99 36.65 -29.26
CA ARG A 288 -36.66 36.92 -27.97
C ARG A 288 -35.90 37.88 -27.06
N GLU A 289 -35.56 39.05 -27.58
CA GLU A 289 -35.59 40.29 -26.77
C GLU A 289 -36.88 41.05 -27.09
N ALA A 290 -37.83 41.08 -26.15
CA ALA A 290 -38.80 42.18 -25.98
C ALA A 290 -39.72 41.90 -24.79
N GLN A 291 -39.30 42.24 -23.57
CA GLN A 291 -40.15 43.00 -22.65
C GLN A 291 -39.34 43.51 -21.46
N THR A 292 -38.81 44.71 -21.67
CA THR A 292 -38.37 45.66 -20.66
C THR A 292 -39.57 46.42 -20.06
N VAL A 293 -39.57 46.56 -18.72
CA VAL A 293 -39.68 47.85 -17.97
C VAL A 293 -41.04 48.34 -17.41
N LYS A 294 -40.96 48.61 -16.07
CA LYS A 294 -41.69 49.56 -15.18
C LYS A 294 -43.16 49.24 -14.82
N VAL A 295 -43.59 49.36 -13.56
CA VAL A 295 -43.42 50.45 -12.57
C VAL A 295 -42.99 49.93 -11.19
#